data_AF-A0A517Q122-F1
#
_entry.id   AF-A0A517Q122-F1
#
_cell.length_a   1.000
_cell.length_b   1.000
_cell.length_c   1.000
_cell.angle_alpha   90.00
_cell.angle_beta   90.00
_cell.angle_gamma   90.00
#
_symmetry.space_group_name_H-M   'P 1'
#
loop_
_entity.id
_entity.type
_entity.pdbx_description
1 polymer ?
#
loop_
_entity_poly.entity_id
_entity_poly.type
_entity_poly.pdbx_seq_one_letter_code
_entity_poly.pdbx_strand_id
1 'polypeptide(L)'
;MPLQFVIIGNPENRRVGLFQQALKERGQSAARVVPYESLLQDVDALQGAVPPGSVVRIESPGENFAVEQGLLALGASLAEQEGSPFLSSAEIEALEYDHGLVLHPRQWYLGYCRLLSEIEGRLAGMEEIRLLNPPGDIRELFDKRACHARCRESGCAVPEAFPDVHSFDELQELMRDRGVQRIFLKLAHASSASGVVAVHQSPRGIEAITSAELVERDGEPKLYNSLKVRRYTDLKEIRTLIDLLCREGVHVERWMPKASLSHGRTFDLRVVVIAGEARQFVVRESRSPLTNLHLGNRRGDGERLQSLVGEHRWRELMQVCEQAAGVYPRCFQLGVDLLLTPGCRQSLILELNAFGDLLPGILWEGEETYQSEIGSLLEESEGNDRLPPDPAI
;
A
#
# COMPACT_ATOMS: atom_id res chain seq x y z
N MET A 1 -8.82 -26.04 -18.35
CA MET A 1 -7.76 -25.62 -19.33
C MET A 1 -6.71 -24.79 -18.57
N PRO A 2 -5.44 -24.68 -19.01
CA PRO A 2 -4.48 -23.82 -18.31
C PRO A 2 -4.97 -22.36 -18.34
N LEU A 3 -4.92 -21.69 -17.18
CA LEU A 3 -5.30 -20.29 -17.08
C LEU A 3 -4.31 -19.43 -17.88
N GLN A 4 -4.83 -18.45 -18.62
CA GLN A 4 -3.99 -17.46 -19.30
C GLN A 4 -3.81 -16.27 -18.39
N PHE A 5 -2.56 -15.94 -18.06
CA PHE A 5 -2.23 -14.82 -17.17
C PHE A 5 -1.72 -13.63 -17.97
N VAL A 6 -2.19 -12.44 -17.61
CA VAL A 6 -1.65 -11.16 -18.07
C VAL A 6 -1.24 -10.33 -16.85
N ILE A 7 -0.04 -9.76 -16.89
CA ILE A 7 0.46 -8.86 -15.85
C ILE A 7 0.60 -7.46 -16.45
N ILE A 8 -0.08 -6.47 -15.88
CA ILE A 8 0.19 -5.05 -16.13
C ILE A 8 1.20 -4.59 -15.09
N GLY A 9 2.44 -4.33 -15.49
CA GLY A 9 3.51 -4.03 -14.55
C GLY A 9 4.85 -3.72 -15.20
N ASN A 10 5.79 -3.24 -14.40
CA ASN A 10 7.17 -2.95 -14.81
C ASN A 10 7.93 -4.27 -15.05
N PRO A 11 8.33 -4.62 -16.29
CA PRO A 11 8.88 -5.94 -16.61
C PRO A 11 10.16 -6.31 -15.83
N GLU A 12 10.96 -5.31 -15.48
CA GLU A 12 12.18 -5.42 -14.69
C GLU A 12 11.93 -5.58 -13.19
N ASN A 13 10.70 -5.33 -12.73
CA ASN A 13 10.38 -5.37 -11.30
C ASN A 13 10.38 -6.82 -10.79
N ARG A 14 10.98 -7.02 -9.62
CA ARG A 14 11.04 -8.33 -8.95
C ARG A 14 9.67 -8.98 -8.72
N ARG A 15 8.58 -8.20 -8.58
CA ARG A 15 7.22 -8.73 -8.42
C ARG A 15 6.80 -9.53 -9.65
N VAL A 16 7.04 -8.97 -10.84
CA VAL A 16 6.79 -9.65 -12.12
C VAL A 16 7.66 -10.91 -12.22
N GLY A 17 8.96 -10.81 -11.92
CA GLY A 17 9.88 -11.94 -11.97
C GLY A 17 9.48 -13.09 -11.03
N LEU A 18 9.13 -12.79 -9.78
CA LEU A 18 8.72 -13.78 -8.78
C LEU A 18 7.37 -14.42 -9.13
N PHE A 19 6.41 -13.67 -9.67
CA PHE A 19 5.14 -14.23 -10.12
C PHE A 19 5.33 -15.16 -11.33
N GLN A 20 6.18 -14.79 -12.29
CA GLN A 20 6.54 -15.65 -13.43
C GLN A 20 7.21 -16.96 -12.98
N GLN A 21 8.08 -16.87 -11.97
CA GLN A 21 8.70 -18.05 -11.37
C GLN A 21 7.66 -18.96 -10.72
N ALA A 22 6.72 -18.40 -9.96
CA ALA A 22 5.63 -19.16 -9.33
C ALA A 22 4.71 -19.84 -10.38
N LEU A 23 4.40 -19.17 -11.50
CA LEU A 23 3.67 -19.77 -12.61
C LEU A 23 4.39 -21.01 -13.16
N LYS A 24 5.70 -20.89 -13.41
CA LYS A 24 6.53 -21.99 -13.90
C LYS A 24 6.54 -23.17 -12.93
N GLU A 25 6.68 -22.90 -11.63
CA GLU A 25 6.68 -23.93 -10.57
C GLU A 25 5.32 -24.64 -10.44
N ARG A 26 4.22 -23.94 -10.75
CA ARG A 26 2.85 -24.49 -10.82
C ARG A 26 2.50 -25.10 -12.19
N GLY A 27 3.48 -25.24 -13.09
CA GLY A 27 3.28 -25.81 -14.42
C GLY A 27 2.40 -24.97 -15.35
N GLN A 28 2.22 -23.68 -15.05
CA GLN A 28 1.47 -22.74 -15.89
C GLN A 28 2.36 -22.13 -16.97
N SER A 29 1.71 -21.62 -18.03
CA SER A 29 2.41 -20.81 -19.03
C SER A 29 2.85 -19.48 -18.42
N ALA A 30 3.97 -18.93 -18.90
CA ALA A 30 4.41 -17.60 -18.51
C ALA A 30 3.31 -16.57 -18.82
N ALA A 31 3.08 -15.64 -17.89
CA ALA A 31 2.14 -14.56 -18.11
C ALA A 31 2.62 -13.64 -19.23
N ARG A 32 1.68 -13.10 -20.01
CA ARG A 32 1.99 -11.98 -20.91
C ARG A 32 2.17 -10.72 -20.07
N VAL A 33 3.31 -10.05 -20.21
CA VAL A 33 3.58 -8.79 -19.49
C VAL A 33 3.24 -7.61 -20.39
N VAL A 34 2.45 -6.68 -19.86
CA VAL A 34 2.10 -5.39 -20.48
C VAL A 34 2.79 -4.29 -19.68
N PRO A 35 3.84 -3.65 -20.22
CA PRO A 35 4.59 -2.62 -19.51
C PRO A 35 3.76 -1.36 -19.26
N TYR A 36 3.89 -0.75 -18.08
CA TYR A 36 3.28 0.55 -17.80
C TYR A 36 3.72 1.65 -18.76
N GLU A 37 5.01 1.66 -19.16
CA GLU A 37 5.55 2.62 -20.13
C GLU A 37 4.78 2.58 -21.46
N SER A 38 4.36 1.39 -21.92
CA SER A 38 3.55 1.27 -23.14
C SER A 38 2.15 1.83 -22.95
N LEU A 39 1.52 1.58 -21.80
CA LEU A 39 0.17 2.06 -21.50
C LEU A 39 0.11 3.58 -21.28
N LEU A 40 1.20 4.17 -20.79
CA LEU A 40 1.35 5.62 -20.65
C LEU A 40 1.43 6.33 -22.00
N GLN A 41 1.88 5.63 -23.06
CA GLN A 41 1.90 6.15 -24.42
C GLN A 41 0.58 5.89 -25.16
N ASP A 42 0.05 4.68 -25.02
CA ASP A 42 -1.18 4.25 -25.66
C ASP A 42 -1.86 3.14 -24.85
N VAL A 43 -2.95 3.49 -24.16
CA VAL A 43 -3.75 2.53 -23.40
C VAL A 43 -4.47 1.51 -24.31
N ASP A 44 -4.65 1.82 -25.61
CA ASP A 44 -5.25 0.89 -26.57
C ASP A 44 -4.33 -0.31 -26.83
N ALA A 45 -3.06 -0.26 -26.42
CA ALA A 45 -2.16 -1.42 -26.42
C ALA A 45 -2.67 -2.60 -25.57
N LEU A 46 -3.64 -2.37 -24.66
CA LEU A 46 -4.36 -3.46 -23.99
C LEU A 46 -5.19 -4.30 -24.95
N GLN A 47 -5.72 -3.69 -26.01
CA GLN A 47 -6.50 -4.37 -27.03
C GLN A 47 -5.58 -5.31 -27.83
N GLY A 48 -5.80 -6.61 -27.70
CA GLY A 48 -4.92 -7.64 -28.28
C GLY A 48 -3.78 -8.09 -27.37
N ALA A 49 -3.57 -7.42 -26.23
CA ALA A 49 -2.70 -7.91 -25.16
C ALA A 49 -3.42 -8.83 -24.16
N VAL A 50 -4.74 -8.68 -24.03
CA VAL A 50 -5.58 -9.45 -23.12
C VAL A 50 -6.54 -10.34 -23.94
N PRO A 51 -6.23 -11.63 -24.13
CA PRO A 51 -7.18 -12.58 -24.72
C PRO A 51 -8.43 -12.78 -23.86
N PRO A 52 -9.58 -13.17 -24.45
CA PRO A 52 -10.75 -13.60 -23.67
C PRO A 52 -10.42 -14.73 -22.69
N GLY A 53 -11.06 -14.73 -21.52
CA GLY A 53 -10.81 -15.73 -20.47
C GLY A 53 -9.54 -15.51 -19.65
N SER A 54 -8.82 -14.39 -19.86
CA SER A 54 -7.56 -14.12 -19.16
C SER A 54 -7.77 -13.70 -17.71
N VAL A 55 -6.85 -14.15 -16.84
CA VAL A 55 -6.65 -13.62 -15.51
C VAL A 55 -5.67 -12.44 -15.59
N VAL A 56 -6.14 -11.25 -15.22
CA VAL A 56 -5.38 -10.00 -15.30
C VAL A 56 -4.95 -9.56 -13.91
N ARG A 57 -3.63 -9.48 -13.70
CA ARG A 57 -2.99 -8.97 -12.50
C ARG A 57 -2.39 -7.60 -12.78
N ILE A 58 -2.79 -6.60 -12.02
CA ILE A 58 -2.15 -5.28 -12.03
C ILE A 58 -1.12 -5.27 -10.91
N GLU A 59 0.09 -4.81 -11.21
CA GLU A 59 1.21 -4.71 -10.27
C GLU A 59 1.49 -3.26 -9.87
N SER A 60 2.28 -3.09 -8.81
CA SER A 60 2.75 -1.77 -8.37
C SER A 60 3.51 -1.04 -9.51
N PRO A 61 3.17 0.23 -9.80
CA PRO A 61 3.86 1.03 -10.84
C PRO A 61 5.21 1.62 -10.39
N GLY A 62 5.57 1.49 -9.11
CA GLY A 62 6.79 2.07 -8.55
C GLY A 62 8.11 1.40 -9.00
N GLU A 63 9.22 1.96 -8.53
CA GLU A 63 10.60 1.52 -8.83
C GLU A 63 11.02 1.68 -10.31
N ASN A 64 10.32 2.52 -11.09
CA ASN A 64 10.68 2.87 -12.47
C ASN A 64 10.49 4.39 -12.70
N PHE A 65 11.56 5.08 -13.08
CA PHE A 65 11.56 6.54 -13.22
C PHE A 65 10.78 7.04 -14.45
N ALA A 66 10.84 6.32 -15.58
CA ALA A 66 10.08 6.70 -16.77
C ALA A 66 8.57 6.60 -16.52
N VAL A 67 8.14 5.57 -15.75
CA VAL A 67 6.75 5.44 -15.30
C VAL A 67 6.38 6.54 -14.32
N GLU A 68 7.25 6.92 -13.38
CA GLU A 68 7.04 8.06 -12.48
C GLU A 68 6.84 9.37 -13.26
N GLN A 69 7.68 9.66 -14.26
CA GLN A 69 7.53 10.82 -15.14
C GLN A 69 6.21 10.80 -15.92
N GLY A 70 5.84 9.66 -16.51
CA GLY A 70 4.60 9.53 -17.26
C GLY A 70 3.36 9.72 -16.38
N LEU A 71 3.38 9.21 -15.15
CA LEU A 71 2.30 9.42 -14.18
C LEU A 71 2.22 10.89 -13.73
N LEU A 72 3.35 11.54 -13.46
CA LEU A 72 3.36 12.98 -13.18
C LEU A 72 2.76 13.79 -14.35
N ALA A 73 3.11 13.43 -15.59
CA ALA A 73 2.59 14.10 -16.78
C ALA A 73 1.07 13.92 -16.94
N LEU A 74 0.56 12.70 -16.74
CA LEU A 74 -0.89 12.43 -16.77
C LEU A 74 -1.67 13.18 -15.68
N GLY A 75 -1.03 13.42 -14.53
CA GLY A 75 -1.62 14.10 -13.39
C GLY A 75 -1.53 15.63 -13.42
N ALA A 76 -0.71 16.23 -14.29
CA ALA A 76 -0.37 17.65 -14.25
C ALA A 76 -1.60 18.58 -14.31
N SER A 77 -2.47 18.38 -15.30
CA SER A 77 -3.68 19.21 -15.48
C SER A 77 -4.68 19.04 -14.32
N LEU A 78 -4.75 17.83 -13.75
CA LEU A 78 -5.65 17.54 -12.62
C LEU A 78 -5.14 18.23 -11.36
N ALA A 79 -3.83 18.15 -11.10
CA ALA A 79 -3.19 18.80 -9.96
C ALA A 79 -3.32 20.33 -10.05
N GLU A 80 -3.11 20.90 -11.23
CA GLU A 80 -3.33 22.33 -11.50
C GLU A 80 -4.78 22.75 -11.23
N GLN A 81 -5.75 21.98 -11.73
CA GLN A 81 -7.18 22.26 -11.57
C GLN A 81 -7.62 22.24 -10.10
N GLU A 82 -7.11 21.31 -9.30
CA GLU A 82 -7.45 21.23 -7.86
C GLU A 82 -6.58 22.12 -6.96
N GLY A 83 -5.55 22.78 -7.53
CA GLY A 83 -4.65 23.69 -6.80
C GLY A 83 -3.58 22.99 -5.96
N SER A 84 -3.28 21.71 -6.24
CA SER A 84 -2.20 20.97 -5.59
C SER A 84 -0.83 21.37 -6.15
N PRO A 85 0.27 21.27 -5.37
CA PRO A 85 1.61 21.46 -5.92
C PRO A 85 1.86 20.48 -7.07
N PHE A 86 2.40 20.98 -8.18
CA PHE A 86 2.64 20.17 -9.38
C PHE A 86 3.85 20.67 -10.16
N LEU A 87 4.38 19.78 -10.99
CA LEU A 87 5.34 20.09 -12.05
C LEU A 87 4.62 20.20 -13.39
N SER A 88 4.96 21.25 -14.14
CA SER A 88 4.57 21.40 -15.53
C SER A 88 5.23 20.35 -16.44
N SER A 89 4.71 20.19 -17.67
CA SER A 89 5.30 19.27 -18.65
C SER A 89 6.78 19.58 -18.93
N ALA A 90 7.16 20.86 -19.03
CA ALA A 90 8.54 21.26 -19.28
C ALA A 90 9.47 20.92 -18.11
N GLU A 91 8.98 21.04 -16.86
CA GLU A 91 9.74 20.64 -15.68
C GLU A 91 9.89 19.12 -15.60
N ILE A 92 8.84 18.37 -15.93
CA ILE A 92 8.86 16.89 -15.95
C ILE A 92 9.85 16.35 -16.98
N GLU A 93 9.88 16.94 -18.18
CA GLU A 93 10.84 16.59 -19.24
C GLU A 93 12.30 16.86 -18.83
N ALA A 94 12.52 17.87 -17.98
CA ALA A 94 13.83 18.22 -17.46
C ALA A 94 14.21 17.46 -16.17
N LEU A 95 13.33 16.61 -15.63
CA LEU A 95 13.61 15.87 -14.40
C LEU A 95 14.76 14.88 -14.62
N GLU A 96 15.69 14.89 -13.67
CA GLU A 96 16.69 13.84 -13.52
C GLU A 96 16.32 12.91 -12.37
N TYR A 97 16.68 11.64 -12.50
CA TYR A 97 16.45 10.67 -11.45
C TYR A 97 17.22 11.05 -10.18
N ASP A 98 16.48 11.34 -9.10
CA ASP A 98 17.03 11.70 -7.80
C ASP A 98 16.52 10.71 -6.74
N HIS A 99 17.35 9.70 -6.45
CA HIS A 99 16.94 8.57 -5.64
C HIS A 99 16.41 8.99 -4.26
N GLY A 100 15.14 8.63 -4.01
CA GLY A 100 14.47 8.85 -2.73
C GLY A 100 13.77 10.19 -2.62
N LEU A 101 13.89 11.10 -3.58
CA LEU A 101 13.15 12.37 -3.55
C LEU A 101 11.63 12.10 -3.45
N VAL A 102 10.96 12.78 -2.53
CA VAL A 102 9.49 12.78 -2.47
C VAL A 102 9.00 13.81 -3.48
N LEU A 103 8.57 13.32 -4.64
CA LEU A 103 8.28 14.13 -5.81
C LEU A 103 6.77 14.19 -6.10
N HIS A 104 6.12 15.30 -5.72
CA HIS A 104 4.71 15.60 -6.00
C HIS A 104 3.76 14.40 -5.90
N PRO A 105 3.72 13.69 -4.75
CA PRO A 105 2.92 12.48 -4.57
C PRO A 105 1.43 12.66 -4.89
N ARG A 106 0.86 13.86 -4.70
CA ARG A 106 -0.54 14.11 -5.10
C ARG A 106 -0.71 14.12 -6.62
N GLN A 107 0.14 14.84 -7.35
CA GLN A 107 0.14 14.85 -8.82
C GLN A 107 0.34 13.43 -9.37
N TRP A 108 1.32 12.71 -8.84
CA TRP A 108 1.59 11.33 -9.23
C TRP A 108 0.36 10.43 -9.05
N TYR A 109 -0.32 10.54 -7.89
CA TYR A 109 -1.52 9.76 -7.59
C TYR A 109 -2.68 10.08 -8.54
N LEU A 110 -2.88 11.36 -8.89
CA LEU A 110 -3.90 11.76 -9.85
C LEU A 110 -3.63 11.16 -11.24
N GLY A 111 -2.37 11.16 -11.67
CA GLY A 111 -1.95 10.50 -12.90
C GLY A 111 -2.21 9.00 -12.87
N TYR A 112 -1.91 8.34 -11.74
CA TYR A 112 -2.19 6.91 -11.59
C TYR A 112 -3.69 6.61 -11.57
N CYS A 113 -4.50 7.45 -10.93
CA CYS A 113 -5.95 7.35 -10.98
C CYS A 113 -6.49 7.47 -12.41
N ARG A 114 -5.96 8.42 -13.18
CA ARG A 114 -6.32 8.58 -14.59
C ARG A 114 -5.97 7.33 -15.39
N LEU A 115 -4.73 6.86 -15.30
CA LEU A 115 -4.29 5.65 -15.98
C LEU A 115 -5.15 4.43 -15.61
N LEU A 116 -5.41 4.19 -14.32
CA LEU A 116 -6.28 3.10 -13.86
C LEU A 116 -7.70 3.23 -14.39
N SER A 117 -8.24 4.44 -14.53
CA SER A 117 -9.56 4.68 -15.12
C SER A 117 -9.60 4.36 -16.62
N GLU A 118 -8.53 4.71 -17.34
CA GLU A 118 -8.40 4.39 -18.76
C GLU A 118 -8.25 2.87 -18.96
N ILE A 119 -7.42 2.21 -18.15
CA ILE A 119 -7.28 0.74 -18.11
C ILE A 119 -8.64 0.09 -17.83
N GLU A 120 -9.36 0.53 -16.80
CA GLU A 120 -10.70 0.03 -16.44
C GLU A 120 -11.67 0.12 -17.62
N GLY A 121 -11.71 1.26 -18.31
CA GLY A 121 -12.56 1.46 -19.48
C GLY A 121 -12.23 0.53 -20.65
N ARG A 122 -10.95 0.19 -20.85
CA ARG A 122 -10.54 -0.77 -21.90
C ARG A 122 -10.84 -2.22 -21.53
N LEU A 123 -10.63 -2.58 -20.28
CA LEU A 123 -10.90 -3.91 -19.77
C LEU A 123 -12.41 -4.21 -19.71
N ALA A 124 -13.25 -3.21 -19.44
CA ALA A 124 -14.71 -3.38 -19.38
C ALA A 124 -15.35 -3.88 -20.68
N GLY A 125 -14.70 -3.65 -21.83
CA GLY A 125 -15.16 -4.13 -23.14
C GLY A 125 -14.67 -5.54 -23.51
N MET A 126 -13.91 -6.21 -22.65
CA MET A 126 -13.30 -7.50 -22.94
C MET A 126 -14.11 -8.66 -22.34
N GLU A 127 -14.31 -9.70 -23.14
CA GLU A 127 -15.10 -10.87 -22.73
C GLU A 127 -14.34 -11.75 -21.74
N GLU A 128 -15.04 -12.20 -20.70
CA GLU A 128 -14.60 -13.25 -19.77
C GLU A 128 -13.27 -12.99 -19.05
N ILE A 129 -12.86 -11.72 -18.89
CA ILE A 129 -11.65 -11.42 -18.11
C ILE A 129 -11.90 -11.51 -16.60
N ARG A 130 -10.93 -12.04 -15.88
CA ARG A 130 -10.91 -12.03 -14.41
C ARG A 130 -9.85 -11.07 -13.92
N LEU A 131 -10.27 -9.96 -13.31
CA LEU A 131 -9.35 -9.05 -12.63
C LEU A 131 -9.05 -9.57 -11.23
N LEU A 132 -7.76 -9.69 -10.89
CA LEU A 132 -7.38 -10.04 -9.52
C LEU A 132 -7.74 -8.91 -8.57
N ASN A 133 -7.34 -7.68 -8.89
CA ASN A 133 -7.74 -6.48 -8.14
C ASN A 133 -8.32 -5.46 -9.13
N PRO A 134 -9.59 -5.01 -8.97
CA PRO A 134 -10.18 -4.03 -9.88
C PRO A 134 -9.44 -2.68 -9.83
N PRO A 135 -9.22 -2.00 -10.97
CA PRO A 135 -8.55 -0.69 -10.98
C PRO A 135 -9.18 0.33 -10.04
N GLY A 136 -10.52 0.37 -9.94
CA GLY A 136 -11.21 1.27 -9.01
C GLY A 136 -10.90 1.02 -7.55
N ASP A 137 -10.79 -0.24 -7.14
CA ASP A 137 -10.42 -0.61 -5.76
C ASP A 137 -8.93 -0.32 -5.52
N ILE A 138 -8.05 -0.50 -6.51
CA ILE A 138 -6.63 -0.10 -6.43
C ILE A 138 -6.48 1.41 -6.20
N ARG A 139 -7.26 2.26 -6.90
CA ARG A 139 -7.26 3.71 -6.69
C ARG A 139 -7.52 4.06 -5.22
N GLU A 140 -8.60 3.51 -4.65
CA GLU A 140 -9.00 3.78 -3.27
C GLU A 140 -8.00 3.24 -2.24
N LEU A 141 -7.43 2.05 -2.49
CA LEU A 141 -6.39 1.46 -1.63
C LEU A 141 -5.08 2.28 -1.62
N PHE A 142 -4.86 3.17 -2.59
CA PHE A 142 -3.74 4.13 -2.60
C PHE A 142 -4.07 5.44 -1.87
N ASP A 143 -5.34 5.72 -1.59
CA ASP A 143 -5.79 6.85 -0.79
C ASP A 143 -6.03 6.40 0.66
N LYS A 144 -5.08 6.71 1.54
CA LYS A 144 -5.18 6.32 2.96
C LYS A 144 -6.41 6.90 3.64
N ARG A 145 -6.89 8.07 3.22
CA ARG A 145 -8.06 8.71 3.85
C ARG A 145 -9.32 7.95 3.45
N ALA A 146 -9.50 7.70 2.16
CA ALA A 146 -10.64 6.97 1.63
C ALA A 146 -10.68 5.53 2.16
N CYS A 147 -9.56 4.80 2.07
CA CYS A 147 -9.48 3.44 2.58
C CYS A 147 -9.71 3.36 4.09
N HIS A 148 -9.18 4.31 4.88
CA HIS A 148 -9.43 4.38 6.33
C HIS A 148 -10.90 4.63 6.64
N ALA A 149 -11.52 5.60 5.96
CA ALA A 149 -12.94 5.90 6.11
C ALA A 149 -13.82 4.70 5.79
N ARG A 150 -13.57 4.02 4.66
CA ARG A 150 -14.31 2.83 4.24
C ARG A 150 -14.16 1.67 5.23
N CYS A 151 -12.95 1.44 5.76
CA CYS A 151 -12.73 0.45 6.82
C CYS A 151 -13.56 0.77 8.07
N ARG A 152 -13.51 2.02 8.53
CA ARG A 152 -14.25 2.50 9.70
C ARG A 152 -15.76 2.35 9.52
N GLU A 153 -16.28 2.78 8.38
CA GLU A 153 -17.71 2.72 8.04
C GLU A 153 -18.21 1.28 7.92
N SER A 154 -17.33 0.35 7.53
CA SER A 154 -17.60 -1.09 7.50
C SER A 154 -17.44 -1.77 8.87
N GLY A 155 -17.16 -1.01 9.93
CA GLY A 155 -17.07 -1.53 11.30
C GLY A 155 -15.69 -2.07 11.69
N CYS A 156 -14.66 -1.90 10.86
CA CYS A 156 -13.30 -2.28 11.25
C CYS A 156 -12.80 -1.38 12.38
N ALA A 157 -12.14 -1.99 13.38
CA ALA A 157 -11.41 -1.24 14.38
C ALA A 157 -10.17 -0.60 13.74
N VAL A 158 -10.16 0.72 13.62
CA VAL A 158 -9.05 1.52 13.07
C VAL A 158 -8.61 2.58 14.08
N PRO A 159 -7.37 3.10 14.02
CA PRO A 159 -6.98 4.27 14.81
C PRO A 159 -7.93 5.44 14.56
N GLU A 160 -8.19 6.25 15.60
CA GLU A 160 -8.98 7.49 15.45
C GLU A 160 -8.31 8.41 14.42
N ALA A 161 -9.00 8.66 13.30
CA ALA A 161 -8.59 9.66 12.33
C ALA A 161 -9.09 11.05 12.76
N PHE A 162 -8.28 12.06 12.47
CA PHE A 162 -8.60 13.46 12.73
C PHE A 162 -8.93 14.19 11.42
N PRO A 163 -9.58 15.37 11.50
CA PRO A 163 -9.79 16.22 10.33
C PRO A 163 -8.49 16.56 9.59
N ASP A 164 -8.64 16.91 8.32
CA ASP A 164 -7.53 17.39 7.48
C ASP A 164 -6.85 18.60 8.12
N VAL A 165 -5.53 18.66 7.95
CA VAL A 165 -4.68 19.79 8.35
C VAL A 165 -3.82 20.20 7.17
N HIS A 166 -3.60 21.50 7.04
CA HIS A 166 -2.88 22.11 5.93
C HIS A 166 -1.58 22.80 6.35
N SER A 167 -1.31 22.87 7.65
CA SER A 167 -0.07 23.44 8.19
C SER A 167 0.28 22.84 9.55
N PHE A 168 1.53 23.07 9.97
CA PHE A 168 1.98 22.77 11.33
C PHE A 168 1.18 23.49 12.40
N ASP A 169 0.74 24.73 12.15
CA ASP A 169 -0.05 25.48 13.13
C ASP A 169 -1.42 24.85 13.32
N GLU A 170 -2.12 24.50 12.23
CA GLU A 170 -3.39 23.76 12.31
C GLU A 170 -3.23 22.42 13.03
N LEU A 171 -2.12 21.71 12.80
CA LEU A 171 -1.80 20.48 13.52
C LEU A 171 -1.65 20.71 15.03
N GLN A 172 -0.96 21.78 15.44
CA GLN A 172 -0.80 22.16 16.84
C GLN A 172 -2.14 22.53 17.49
N GLU A 173 -3.00 23.25 16.77
CA GLU A 173 -4.34 23.59 17.23
C GLU A 173 -5.19 22.34 17.42
N LEU A 174 -5.19 21.45 16.44
CA LEU A 174 -5.88 20.16 16.49
C LEU A 174 -5.42 19.32 17.68
N MET A 175 -4.11 19.21 17.91
CA MET A 175 -3.56 18.45 19.03
C MET A 175 -4.01 19.01 20.38
N ARG A 176 -4.02 20.34 20.52
CA ARG A 176 -4.46 21.04 21.73
C ARG A 176 -5.97 20.88 21.96
N ASP A 177 -6.78 21.13 20.95
CA ASP A 177 -8.24 21.12 21.05
C ASP A 177 -8.79 19.71 21.30
N ARG A 178 -8.15 18.69 20.74
CA ARG A 178 -8.48 17.26 21.00
C ARG A 178 -7.80 16.70 22.25
N GLY A 179 -6.88 17.45 22.86
CA GLY A 179 -6.09 16.98 24.01
C GLY A 179 -5.21 15.76 23.69
N VAL A 180 -4.75 15.63 22.44
CA VAL A 180 -3.94 14.49 21.98
C VAL A 180 -2.47 14.86 21.92
N GLN A 181 -1.63 14.04 22.55
CA GLN A 181 -0.19 14.27 22.64
C GLN A 181 0.60 13.49 21.58
N ARG A 182 0.00 12.49 20.95
CA ARG A 182 0.68 11.59 20.01
C ARG A 182 -0.19 11.31 18.80
N ILE A 183 0.36 11.59 17.64
CA ILE A 183 -0.30 11.38 16.35
C ILE A 183 0.67 10.79 15.33
N PHE A 184 0.12 10.10 14.35
CA PHE A 184 0.80 9.85 13.08
C PHE A 184 0.24 10.82 12.04
N LEU A 185 1.15 11.42 11.29
CA LEU A 185 0.86 12.15 10.07
C LEU A 185 1.49 11.36 8.91
N LYS A 186 0.73 11.08 7.87
CA LYS A 186 1.16 10.28 6.71
C LYS A 186 0.79 11.03 5.45
N LEU A 187 1.60 11.01 4.41
CA LEU A 187 1.12 11.40 3.08
C LEU A 187 -0.10 10.54 2.72
N ALA A 188 -1.18 11.20 2.27
CA ALA A 188 -2.41 10.51 1.90
C ALA A 188 -2.16 9.49 0.78
N HIS A 189 -1.34 9.88 -0.22
CA HIS A 189 -1.05 9.11 -1.41
C HIS A 189 0.44 8.78 -1.52
N ALA A 190 0.88 7.77 -0.79
CA ALA A 190 2.27 7.32 -0.81
C ALA A 190 2.35 5.86 -0.38
N SER A 191 3.45 5.17 -0.65
CA SER A 191 3.67 3.79 -0.19
C SER A 191 4.98 3.67 0.59
N SER A 192 5.25 2.49 1.15
CA SER A 192 6.54 2.18 1.79
C SER A 192 6.96 3.22 2.83
N ALA A 193 6.05 3.57 3.76
CA ALA A 193 6.25 4.56 4.82
C ALA A 193 6.80 5.92 4.36
N SER A 194 6.70 6.25 3.07
CA SER A 194 7.10 7.56 2.56
C SER A 194 6.28 8.66 3.24
N GLY A 195 6.97 9.68 3.77
CA GLY A 195 6.33 10.81 4.44
C GLY A 195 5.52 10.46 5.71
N VAL A 196 5.85 9.36 6.41
CA VAL A 196 5.22 9.01 7.70
C VAL A 196 5.98 9.63 8.87
N VAL A 197 5.29 10.44 9.66
CA VAL A 197 5.82 11.17 10.82
C VAL A 197 5.05 10.77 12.08
N ALA A 198 5.74 10.20 13.06
CA ALA A 198 5.23 10.05 14.41
C ALA A 198 5.54 11.33 15.20
N VAL A 199 4.52 12.11 15.53
CA VAL A 199 4.66 13.35 16.31
C VAL A 199 4.28 13.08 17.76
N HIS A 200 5.13 13.55 18.67
CA HIS A 200 4.88 13.52 20.10
C HIS A 200 5.09 14.91 20.70
N GLN A 201 4.07 15.43 21.36
CA GLN A 201 4.10 16.69 22.07
C GLN A 201 3.96 16.45 23.57
N SER A 202 4.87 17.05 24.33
CA SER A 202 4.89 16.99 25.79
C SER A 202 5.18 18.39 26.36
N PRO A 203 5.05 18.60 27.68
CA PRO A 203 5.48 19.85 28.31
C PRO A 203 6.97 20.18 28.12
N ARG A 204 7.79 19.20 27.72
CA ARG A 204 9.23 19.37 27.46
C ARG A 204 9.55 19.80 26.03
N GLY A 205 8.55 19.84 25.14
CA GLY A 205 8.72 20.15 23.73
C GLY A 205 8.04 19.13 22.81
N ILE A 206 8.26 19.33 21.52
CA ILE A 206 7.76 18.51 20.43
C ILE A 206 8.90 17.68 19.82
N GLU A 207 8.54 16.49 19.36
CA GLU A 207 9.43 15.57 18.68
C GLU A 207 8.73 14.96 17.48
N ALA A 208 9.47 14.78 16.39
CA ALA A 208 9.03 14.06 15.21
C ALA A 208 9.99 12.92 14.89
N ILE A 209 9.48 11.70 14.74
CA ILE A 209 10.22 10.51 14.32
C ILE A 209 9.69 10.09 12.96
N THR A 210 10.54 10.05 11.94
CA THR A 210 10.10 9.92 10.54
C THR A 210 11.11 9.20 9.66
N SER A 211 10.64 8.61 8.57
CA SER A 211 11.46 8.14 7.44
C SER A 211 11.79 9.26 6.45
N ALA A 212 11.14 10.43 6.54
CA ALA A 212 11.41 11.58 5.69
C ALA A 212 12.60 12.39 6.22
N GLU A 213 13.61 12.55 5.38
CA GLU A 213 14.79 13.36 5.63
C GLU A 213 14.64 14.72 4.96
N LEU A 214 14.68 15.77 5.77
CA LEU A 214 14.73 17.16 5.32
C LEU A 214 16.15 17.51 4.86
N VAL A 215 16.30 17.90 3.60
CA VAL A 215 17.57 18.29 2.99
C VAL A 215 17.42 19.67 2.36
N GLU A 216 18.34 20.59 2.67
CA GLU A 216 18.41 21.88 1.99
C GLU A 216 19.27 21.73 0.73
N ARG A 217 18.68 21.96 -0.45
CA ARG A 217 19.37 21.90 -1.74
C ARG A 217 18.91 23.09 -2.57
N ASP A 218 19.87 23.82 -3.13
CA ASP A 218 19.63 25.03 -3.94
C ASP A 218 18.83 26.13 -3.20
N GLY A 219 18.96 26.19 -1.87
CA GLY A 219 18.23 27.13 -1.02
C GLY A 219 16.77 26.74 -0.74
N GLU A 220 16.34 25.56 -1.19
CA GLU A 220 14.99 25.04 -0.95
C GLU A 220 15.00 23.76 -0.09
N PRO A 221 14.05 23.62 0.84
CA PRO A 221 13.91 22.39 1.60
C PRO A 221 13.23 21.31 0.75
N LYS A 222 13.89 20.16 0.61
CA LYS A 222 13.40 18.96 -0.08
C LYS A 222 13.25 17.81 0.90
N LEU A 223 12.31 16.91 0.63
CA LEU A 223 12.08 15.71 1.41
C LEU A 223 12.59 14.49 0.66
N TYR A 224 13.36 13.65 1.34
CA TYR A 224 13.84 12.37 0.82
C TYR A 224 13.36 11.22 1.70
N ASN A 225 12.95 10.13 1.06
CA ASN A 225 12.73 8.85 1.70
C ASN A 225 14.06 8.26 2.16
N SER A 226 14.23 8.19 3.47
CA SER A 226 15.43 7.68 4.13
C SER A 226 15.13 6.33 4.77
N LEU A 227 15.96 5.32 4.47
CA LEU A 227 15.88 4.04 5.15
C LEU A 227 16.24 4.15 6.63
N LYS A 228 16.99 5.21 6.99
CA LYS A 228 17.35 5.52 8.37
C LYS A 228 16.30 6.46 8.97
N VAL A 229 15.56 5.95 9.95
CA VAL A 229 14.63 6.76 10.74
C VAL A 229 15.35 7.96 11.37
N ARG A 230 14.81 9.15 11.11
CA ARG A 230 15.26 10.44 11.63
C ARG A 230 14.44 10.84 12.86
N ARG A 231 15.07 11.62 13.72
CA ARG A 231 14.46 12.20 14.92
C ARG A 231 14.75 13.70 14.92
N TYR A 232 13.69 14.50 14.81
CA TYR A 232 13.74 15.94 14.86
C TYR A 232 13.20 16.42 16.21
N THR A 233 13.91 17.36 16.81
CA THR A 233 13.51 18.05 18.06
C THR A 233 13.56 19.57 17.93
N ASP A 234 14.11 20.09 16.84
CA ASP A 234 14.06 21.50 16.52
C ASP A 234 12.70 21.87 15.95
N LEU A 235 12.06 22.89 16.53
CA LEU A 235 10.70 23.29 16.16
C LEU A 235 10.63 23.83 14.73
N LYS A 236 11.68 24.50 14.24
CA LYS A 236 11.69 25.07 12.89
C LYS A 236 11.81 23.95 11.86
N GLU A 237 12.67 22.96 12.09
CA GLU A 237 12.76 21.77 11.22
C GLU A 237 11.44 20.98 11.20
N ILE A 238 10.84 20.75 12.37
CA ILE A 238 9.55 20.04 12.46
C ILE A 238 8.45 20.80 11.72
N ARG A 239 8.37 22.12 11.88
CA ARG A 239 7.42 22.97 11.16
C ARG A 239 7.60 22.82 9.65
N THR A 240 8.82 23.01 9.14
CA THR A 240 9.11 22.89 7.70
C THR A 240 8.75 21.50 7.17
N LEU A 241 9.12 20.44 7.89
CA LEU A 241 8.78 19.06 7.52
C LEU A 241 7.27 18.86 7.41
N ILE A 242 6.50 19.29 8.41
CA ILE A 242 5.05 19.13 8.43
C ILE A 242 4.38 19.98 7.35
N ASP A 243 4.80 21.23 7.17
CA ASP A 243 4.24 22.13 6.15
C ASP A 243 4.45 21.59 4.74
N LEU A 244 5.63 21.04 4.44
CA LEU A 244 5.91 20.39 3.15
C LEU A 244 5.01 19.19 2.89
N LEU A 245 4.81 18.33 3.90
CA LEU A 245 3.91 17.17 3.78
C LEU A 245 2.45 17.60 3.62
N CYS A 246 2.00 18.61 4.37
CA CYS A 246 0.61 19.09 4.32
C CYS A 246 0.23 19.65 2.95
N ARG A 247 1.17 20.29 2.24
CA ARG A 247 0.96 20.79 0.86
C ARG A 247 0.57 19.68 -0.13
N GLU A 248 1.06 18.47 0.09
CA GLU A 248 0.77 17.29 -0.73
C GLU A 248 -0.47 16.50 -0.26
N GLY A 249 -1.09 16.93 0.84
CA GLY A 249 -2.20 16.25 1.48
C GLY A 249 -1.77 15.12 2.42
N VAL A 250 -2.19 15.22 3.68
CA VAL A 250 -1.88 14.26 4.74
C VAL A 250 -3.10 13.56 5.31
N HIS A 251 -2.92 12.32 5.77
CA HIS A 251 -3.83 11.63 6.68
C HIS A 251 -3.28 11.72 8.10
N VAL A 252 -4.11 12.16 9.05
CA VAL A 252 -3.71 12.31 10.46
C VAL A 252 -4.53 11.37 11.31
N GLU A 253 -3.86 10.56 12.13
CA GLU A 253 -4.50 9.62 13.02
C GLU A 253 -3.82 9.57 14.39
N ARG A 254 -4.54 9.06 15.40
CA ARG A 254 -3.98 8.83 16.72
C ARG A 254 -2.86 7.82 16.65
N TRP A 255 -1.72 8.16 17.24
CA TRP A 255 -0.61 7.21 17.38
C TRP A 255 -0.95 6.18 18.46
N MET A 256 -1.34 5.00 18.01
CA MET A 256 -1.63 3.85 18.88
C MET A 256 -0.35 3.15 19.37
N PRO A 257 -0.26 2.80 20.67
CA PRO A 257 0.86 2.01 21.18
C PRO A 257 0.82 0.61 20.60
N LYS A 258 1.98 0.08 20.22
CA LYS A 258 2.15 -1.28 19.69
C LYS A 258 2.61 -2.23 20.80
N ALA A 259 2.19 -3.48 20.71
CA ALA A 259 2.68 -4.57 21.55
C ALA A 259 4.17 -4.82 21.28
N SER A 260 4.81 -5.49 22.23
CA SER A 260 6.21 -5.90 22.14
C SER A 260 6.31 -7.41 22.23
N LEU A 261 7.11 -8.00 21.34
CA LEU A 261 7.44 -9.42 21.36
C LEU A 261 8.86 -9.63 21.87
N SER A 262 9.82 -8.85 21.36
CA SER A 262 11.20 -8.79 21.85
C SER A 262 11.44 -7.59 22.75
N HIS A 263 12.41 -7.70 23.66
CA HIS A 263 12.76 -6.59 24.55
C HIS A 263 13.18 -5.35 23.76
N GLY A 264 12.57 -4.21 24.09
CA GLY A 264 12.84 -2.92 23.44
C GLY A 264 12.37 -2.81 21.99
N ARG A 265 11.52 -3.73 21.52
CA ARG A 265 10.96 -3.69 20.16
C ARG A 265 9.45 -3.81 20.19
N THR A 266 8.79 -2.96 19.42
CA THR A 266 7.36 -3.08 19.16
C THR A 266 7.13 -3.72 17.80
N PHE A 267 5.92 -4.24 17.56
CA PHE A 267 5.59 -4.88 16.29
C PHE A 267 4.19 -4.55 15.80
N ASP A 268 4.01 -4.76 14.51
CA ASP A 268 2.73 -5.02 13.87
C ASP A 268 2.85 -6.26 12.98
N LEU A 269 1.75 -6.66 12.34
CA LEU A 269 1.70 -7.76 11.38
C LEU A 269 1.38 -7.23 10.00
N ARG A 270 2.04 -7.79 8.98
CA ARG A 270 1.52 -7.80 7.61
C ARG A 270 0.94 -9.18 7.39
N VAL A 271 -0.36 -9.26 7.12
CA VAL A 271 -1.08 -10.49 6.76
C VAL A 271 -1.49 -10.37 5.30
N VAL A 272 -1.30 -11.40 4.50
CA VAL A 272 -1.81 -11.46 3.13
C VAL A 272 -3.08 -12.28 3.15
N VAL A 273 -4.17 -11.67 2.72
CA VAL A 273 -5.45 -12.34 2.51
C VAL A 273 -5.56 -12.65 1.04
N ILE A 274 -5.81 -13.92 0.69
CA ILE A 274 -5.91 -14.43 -0.68
C ILE A 274 -7.25 -15.17 -0.77
N ALA A 275 -8.08 -14.84 -1.77
CA ALA A 275 -9.41 -15.41 -1.95
C ALA A 275 -10.29 -15.34 -0.68
N GLY A 276 -10.13 -14.28 0.12
CA GLY A 276 -10.86 -14.09 1.38
C GLY A 276 -10.28 -14.83 2.60
N GLU A 277 -9.19 -15.57 2.45
CA GLU A 277 -8.54 -16.32 3.54
C GLU A 277 -7.20 -15.71 3.94
N ALA A 278 -6.94 -15.53 5.24
CA ALA A 278 -5.64 -15.10 5.73
C ALA A 278 -4.62 -16.24 5.63
N ARG A 279 -3.54 -16.03 4.87
CA ARG A 279 -2.52 -17.06 4.60
C ARG A 279 -1.16 -16.67 5.14
N GLN A 280 -0.31 -16.07 4.32
CA GLN A 280 1.02 -15.65 4.73
C GLN A 280 0.93 -14.48 5.70
N PHE A 281 1.76 -14.49 6.75
CA PHE A 281 1.93 -13.33 7.61
C PHE A 281 3.39 -13.13 7.98
N VAL A 282 3.75 -11.89 8.30
CA VAL A 282 5.05 -11.55 8.85
C VAL A 282 4.91 -10.57 10.02
N VAL A 283 5.59 -10.89 11.11
CA VAL A 283 5.77 -9.97 12.25
C VAL A 283 6.84 -8.96 11.85
N ARG A 284 6.56 -7.66 11.94
CA ARG A 284 7.54 -6.61 11.61
C ARG A 284 7.96 -5.88 12.89
N GLU A 285 9.18 -6.12 13.36
CA GLU A 285 9.66 -5.57 14.64
C GLU A 285 10.56 -4.33 14.44
N SER A 286 10.29 -3.28 15.21
CA SER A 286 11.12 -2.06 15.24
C SER A 286 11.43 -1.56 16.66
N ARG A 287 12.55 -0.85 16.79
CA ARG A 287 12.88 -0.02 17.97
C ARG A 287 12.25 1.38 17.89
N SER A 288 11.71 1.74 16.73
CA SER A 288 11.01 3.00 16.49
C SER A 288 9.50 2.75 16.39
N PRO A 289 8.67 3.81 16.33
CA PRO A 289 7.24 3.67 16.09
C PRO A 289 6.89 3.13 14.69
N LEU A 290 7.83 3.19 13.73
CA LEU A 290 7.68 2.76 12.34
C LEU A 290 8.26 1.35 12.16
N THR A 291 7.40 0.40 11.80
CA THR A 291 7.66 -1.05 11.77
C THR A 291 7.98 -1.60 10.39
N ASN A 292 7.83 -0.81 9.33
CA ASN A 292 7.98 -1.28 7.94
C ASN A 292 9.36 -1.90 7.67
N LEU A 293 9.38 -3.06 7.00
CA LEU A 293 10.62 -3.83 6.75
C LEU A 293 11.61 -3.12 5.83
N HIS A 294 11.15 -2.27 4.91
CA HIS A 294 12.05 -1.53 4.02
C HIS A 294 12.99 -0.58 4.78
N LEU A 295 12.63 -0.13 6.00
CA LEU A 295 13.48 0.70 6.87
C LEU A 295 14.61 -0.10 7.56
N GLY A 296 14.97 -1.28 7.03
CA GLY A 296 15.93 -2.19 7.67
C GLY A 296 15.42 -2.80 8.98
N ASN A 297 14.11 -2.73 9.24
CA ASN A 297 13.48 -3.42 10.35
C ASN A 297 13.52 -4.94 10.14
N ARG A 298 13.34 -5.70 11.22
CA ARG A 298 13.52 -7.16 11.18
C ARG A 298 12.18 -7.89 11.17
N ARG A 299 12.19 -9.08 10.57
CA ARG A 299 11.12 -10.06 10.77
C ARG A 299 11.20 -10.60 12.21
N GLY A 300 10.06 -10.58 12.90
CA GLY A 300 9.91 -11.14 14.24
C GLY A 300 9.57 -12.63 14.19
N ASP A 301 9.45 -13.22 15.39
CA ASP A 301 9.15 -14.63 15.57
C ASP A 301 7.63 -14.87 15.56
N GLY A 302 7.11 -15.41 14.45
CA GLY A 302 5.69 -15.68 14.26
C GLY A 302 5.16 -16.78 15.18
N GLU A 303 5.91 -17.87 15.36
CA GLU A 303 5.52 -19.00 16.22
C GLU A 303 5.41 -18.57 17.68
N ARG A 304 6.34 -17.72 18.13
CA ARG A 304 6.29 -17.15 19.48
C ARG A 304 5.10 -16.23 19.66
N LEU A 305 4.73 -15.44 18.64
CA LEU A 305 3.53 -14.61 18.70
C LEU A 305 2.27 -15.48 18.80
N GLN A 306 2.15 -16.50 17.95
CA GLN A 306 1.01 -17.43 17.97
C GLN A 306 0.90 -18.12 19.34
N SER A 307 2.01 -18.57 19.90
CA SER A 307 2.08 -19.16 21.24
C SER A 307 1.66 -18.15 22.34
N LEU A 308 2.06 -16.88 22.19
CA LEU A 308 1.75 -15.81 23.15
C LEU A 308 0.25 -15.47 23.18
N VAL A 309 -0.39 -15.40 22.01
CA VAL A 309 -1.81 -15.05 21.92
C VAL A 309 -2.74 -16.25 22.12
N GLY A 310 -2.25 -17.46 21.85
CA GLY A 310 -3.03 -18.70 21.88
C GLY A 310 -3.82 -18.92 20.60
N GLU A 311 -4.08 -20.19 20.29
CA GLU A 311 -4.69 -20.61 19.01
C GLU A 311 -6.06 -19.98 18.75
N HIS A 312 -6.94 -19.96 19.75
CA HIS A 312 -8.28 -19.38 19.60
C HIS A 312 -8.22 -17.90 19.21
N ARG A 313 -7.39 -17.14 19.91
CA ARG A 313 -7.21 -15.71 19.64
C ARG A 313 -6.50 -15.47 18.32
N TRP A 314 -5.53 -16.32 17.96
CA TRP A 314 -4.89 -16.24 16.65
C TRP A 314 -5.91 -16.36 15.52
N ARG A 315 -6.84 -17.32 15.62
CA ARG A 315 -7.95 -17.45 14.65
C ARG A 315 -8.82 -16.20 14.60
N GLU A 316 -9.16 -15.60 15.74
CA GLU A 316 -9.90 -14.33 15.77
C GLU A 316 -9.13 -13.18 15.07
N LEU A 317 -7.81 -13.09 15.28
CA LEU A 317 -6.98 -12.07 14.62
C LEU A 317 -6.93 -12.26 13.10
N MET A 318 -6.88 -13.50 12.62
CA MET A 318 -6.94 -13.79 11.18
C MET A 318 -8.32 -13.43 10.61
N GLN A 319 -9.41 -13.77 11.31
CA GLN A 319 -10.77 -13.36 10.94
C GLN A 319 -10.93 -11.84 10.87
N VAL A 320 -10.28 -11.08 11.77
CA VAL A 320 -10.26 -9.61 11.70
C VAL A 320 -9.59 -9.13 10.40
N CYS A 321 -8.50 -9.77 9.97
CA CYS A 321 -7.85 -9.43 8.70
C CYS A 321 -8.71 -9.81 7.49
N GLU A 322 -9.35 -10.97 7.51
CA GLU A 322 -10.27 -11.44 6.46
C GLU A 322 -11.48 -10.50 6.32
N GLN A 323 -12.08 -10.11 7.43
CA GLN A 323 -13.19 -9.14 7.46
C GLN A 323 -12.76 -7.77 6.91
N ALA A 324 -11.56 -7.31 7.29
CA ALA A 324 -11.02 -6.04 6.79
C ALA A 324 -10.75 -6.10 5.28
N ALA A 325 -10.18 -7.20 4.77
CA ALA A 325 -10.01 -7.41 3.33
C ALA A 325 -11.38 -7.49 2.61
N GLY A 326 -12.38 -8.12 3.24
CA GLY A 326 -13.75 -8.25 2.73
C GLY A 326 -14.49 -6.93 2.52
N VAL A 327 -13.97 -5.81 3.03
CA VAL A 327 -14.43 -4.44 2.69
C VAL A 327 -14.27 -4.15 1.19
N TYR A 328 -13.34 -4.83 0.52
CA TYR A 328 -13.12 -4.82 -0.92
C TYR A 328 -13.40 -6.22 -1.51
N PRO A 329 -14.67 -6.64 -1.61
CA PRO A 329 -15.04 -8.03 -1.91
C PRO A 329 -14.64 -8.51 -3.31
N ARG A 330 -14.25 -7.60 -4.21
CA ARG A 330 -13.78 -7.92 -5.56
C ARG A 330 -12.26 -8.05 -5.65
N CYS A 331 -11.52 -7.68 -4.60
CA CYS A 331 -10.08 -7.88 -4.55
C CYS A 331 -9.77 -9.33 -4.21
N PHE A 332 -8.99 -9.99 -5.06
CA PHE A 332 -8.55 -11.36 -4.89
C PHE A 332 -7.47 -11.47 -3.81
N GLN A 333 -6.56 -10.51 -3.75
CA GLN A 333 -5.56 -10.45 -2.69
C GLN A 333 -5.38 -9.04 -2.14
N LEU A 334 -5.13 -8.95 -0.84
CA LEU A 334 -4.76 -7.73 -0.14
C LEU A 334 -3.72 -8.00 0.96
N GLY A 335 -2.80 -7.06 1.14
CA GLY A 335 -1.99 -7.00 2.35
C GLY A 335 -2.65 -6.15 3.43
N VAL A 336 -2.89 -6.76 4.59
CA VAL A 336 -3.49 -6.14 5.77
C VAL A 336 -2.40 -5.83 6.80
N ASP A 337 -2.28 -4.56 7.19
CA ASP A 337 -1.42 -4.15 8.32
C ASP A 337 -2.24 -4.16 9.62
N LEU A 338 -1.93 -5.09 10.52
CA LEU A 338 -2.62 -5.28 11.79
C LEU A 338 -1.74 -4.85 12.97
N LEU A 339 -2.22 -3.90 13.77
CA LEU A 339 -1.62 -3.51 15.04
C LEU A 339 -2.25 -4.28 16.20
N LEU A 340 -1.42 -4.77 17.11
CA LEU A 340 -1.85 -5.21 18.43
C LEU A 340 -1.39 -4.19 19.49
N THR A 341 -2.27 -3.79 20.40
CA THR A 341 -1.90 -2.89 21.53
C THR A 341 -1.19 -3.66 22.65
N PRO A 342 -0.49 -3.00 23.60
CA PRO A 342 0.23 -3.69 24.67
C PRO A 342 -0.60 -4.73 25.42
N GLY A 343 -0.01 -5.89 25.68
CA GLY A 343 -0.72 -7.07 26.19
C GLY A 343 -1.66 -7.71 25.16
N CYS A 344 -1.46 -7.38 23.89
CA CYS A 344 -2.27 -7.78 22.74
C CYS A 344 -3.76 -7.44 22.90
N ARG A 345 -4.14 -6.46 23.74
CA ARG A 345 -5.53 -6.29 24.22
C ARG A 345 -6.53 -5.94 23.12
N GLN A 346 -6.11 -5.13 22.15
CA GLN A 346 -6.92 -4.70 21.01
C GLN A 346 -6.15 -4.96 19.72
N SER A 347 -6.89 -5.25 18.65
CA SER A 347 -6.40 -5.32 17.29
C SER A 347 -6.98 -4.17 16.47
N LEU A 348 -6.13 -3.46 15.71
CA LEU A 348 -6.54 -2.36 14.84
C LEU A 348 -5.97 -2.54 13.44
N ILE A 349 -6.78 -2.29 12.42
CA ILE A 349 -6.35 -2.21 11.03
C ILE A 349 -5.65 -0.87 10.82
N LEU A 350 -4.38 -0.91 10.40
CA LEU A 350 -3.59 0.27 10.11
C LEU A 350 -3.71 0.69 8.64
N GLU A 351 -3.73 -0.29 7.73
CA GLU A 351 -3.73 -0.06 6.28
C GLU A 351 -4.13 -1.34 5.52
N LEU A 352 -4.84 -1.19 4.40
CA LEU A 352 -5.04 -2.26 3.42
C LEU A 352 -4.26 -1.89 2.15
N ASN A 353 -3.57 -2.87 1.56
CA ASN A 353 -2.60 -2.64 0.49
C ASN A 353 -2.92 -3.51 -0.72
N ALA A 354 -3.18 -2.89 -1.87
CA ALA A 354 -3.38 -3.59 -3.16
C ALA A 354 -2.17 -4.42 -3.59
N PHE A 355 -0.96 -4.00 -3.21
CA PHE A 355 0.31 -4.65 -3.57
C PHE A 355 1.07 -5.12 -2.33
N GLY A 356 0.33 -5.63 -1.34
CA GLY A 356 0.87 -5.96 -0.03
C GLY A 356 1.41 -7.39 0.14
N ASP A 357 1.40 -8.15 -0.94
CA ASP A 357 1.68 -9.59 -1.08
C ASP A 357 3.17 -9.97 -1.22
N LEU A 358 4.07 -9.02 -1.48
CA LEU A 358 5.49 -9.29 -1.65
C LEU A 358 6.16 -9.65 -0.32
N LEU A 359 6.13 -10.94 0.05
CA LEU A 359 6.74 -11.51 1.25
C LEU A 359 7.71 -12.66 0.93
N PRO A 360 8.84 -12.43 0.23
CA PRO A 360 9.77 -13.49 -0.17
C PRO A 360 10.23 -14.36 1.01
N GLY A 361 10.20 -15.68 0.84
CA GLY A 361 10.59 -16.64 1.88
C GLY A 361 9.66 -16.73 3.10
N ILE A 362 8.45 -16.16 3.05
CA ILE A 362 7.39 -16.46 4.02
C ILE A 362 6.51 -17.56 3.42
N LEU A 363 6.33 -18.64 4.17
CA LEU A 363 5.58 -19.81 3.72
C LEU A 363 4.26 -19.93 4.48
N TRP A 364 3.23 -20.39 3.76
CA TRP A 364 1.98 -20.89 4.32
C TRP A 364 1.73 -22.25 3.68
N GLU A 365 1.58 -23.29 4.52
CA GLU A 365 1.46 -24.69 4.05
C GLU A 365 2.56 -25.15 3.07
N GLY A 366 3.76 -24.58 3.20
CA GLY A 366 4.90 -24.88 2.35
C GLY A 366 5.01 -24.02 1.08
N GLU A 367 4.10 -23.06 0.90
CA GLU A 367 4.00 -22.24 -0.31
C GLU A 367 4.31 -20.75 -0.06
N GLU A 368 5.05 -20.15 -0.99
CA GLU A 368 5.23 -18.69 -1.04
C GLU A 368 3.96 -17.97 -1.50
N THR A 369 3.84 -16.67 -1.24
CA THR A 369 2.61 -15.90 -1.51
C THR A 369 2.08 -16.07 -2.94
N TYR A 370 2.92 -15.90 -3.96
CA TYR A 370 2.48 -16.01 -5.36
C TYR A 370 2.14 -17.44 -5.76
N GLN A 371 2.78 -18.45 -5.16
CA GLN A 371 2.37 -19.83 -5.36
C GLN A 371 0.98 -20.04 -4.79
N SER A 372 0.69 -19.56 -3.58
CA SER A 372 -0.64 -19.65 -2.96
C SER A 372 -1.72 -18.92 -3.74
N GLU A 373 -1.42 -17.73 -4.30
CA GLU A 373 -2.34 -17.01 -5.19
C GLU A 373 -2.70 -17.86 -6.42
N ILE A 374 -1.69 -18.39 -7.11
CA ILE A 374 -1.91 -19.21 -8.31
C ILE A 374 -2.64 -20.51 -7.96
N GLY A 375 -2.30 -21.14 -6.83
CA GLY A 375 -2.95 -22.34 -6.32
C GLY A 375 -4.47 -22.14 -6.14
N SER A 376 -4.85 -21.07 -5.43
CA SER A 376 -6.26 -20.70 -5.25
C SER A 376 -7.01 -20.50 -6.56
N LEU A 377 -6.39 -19.81 -7.53
CA LEU A 377 -7.03 -19.57 -8.82
C LEU A 377 -7.28 -20.86 -9.60
N LEU A 378 -6.35 -21.82 -9.51
CA LEU A 378 -6.48 -23.12 -10.16
C LEU A 378 -7.57 -23.97 -9.49
N GLU A 379 -7.61 -24.01 -8.15
CA GLU A 379 -8.63 -24.73 -7.39
C GLU A 379 -10.04 -24.21 -7.67
N GLU A 380 -10.22 -22.88 -7.73
CA GLU A 380 -11.50 -22.26 -8.08
C GLU A 380 -11.93 -22.60 -9.52
N SER A 381 -11.00 -22.59 -10.47
CA SER A 381 -11.28 -22.96 -11.87
C SER A 381 -11.71 -24.43 -11.98
N GLU A 382 -11.04 -25.34 -11.28
CA GLU A 382 -11.41 -26.76 -11.26
C GLU A 382 -12.73 -27.02 -10.54
N GLY A 383 -13.03 -26.25 -9.49
CA GLY A 383 -14.31 -26.32 -8.78
C GLY A 383 -15.50 -25.87 -9.65
N ASN A 384 -15.29 -24.83 -10.46
CA ASN A 384 -16.32 -24.31 -11.37
C ASN A 384 -16.57 -25.26 -12.56
N ASP A 385 -15.54 -25.96 -13.06
CA ASP A 385 -15.66 -27.00 -14.10
C ASP A 385 -16.39 -28.28 -13.62
N ARG A 386 -16.56 -28.47 -12.29
CA ARG A 386 -17.22 -29.64 -11.69
C ARG A 386 -18.70 -29.43 -11.34
N LEU A 387 -19.23 -28.22 -11.44
CA LEU A 387 -20.67 -27.98 -11.28
C LEU A 387 -21.39 -28.45 -12.55
N PRO A 388 -22.37 -29.38 -12.47
CA PRO A 388 -23.14 -29.78 -13.63
C PRO A 388 -23.90 -28.55 -14.18
N PRO A 389 -24.07 -28.44 -15.51
CA PRO A 389 -24.88 -27.36 -16.08
C PRO A 389 -26.28 -27.43 -15.47
N ASP A 390 -26.77 -26.29 -15.01
CA ASP A 390 -28.12 -26.11 -14.48
C ASP A 390 -29.12 -26.72 -15.48
N PRO A 391 -29.97 -27.68 -15.08
CA PRO A 391 -30.94 -28.25 -15.99
C PRO A 391 -31.89 -27.13 -16.43
N ALA A 392 -31.74 -26.72 -17.69
CA ALA A 392 -32.52 -25.68 -18.34
C ALA A 392 -34.01 -25.75 -17.97
N ILE A 393 -34.56 -24.61 -17.52
CA ILE A 393 -36.00 -24.37 -17.38
C ILE A 393 -36.56 -23.90 -18.72
#